data_AF-A0A368LAS5-F1
#
_entry.id   AF-A0A368LAS5-F1
#
_cell.length_a   1.000
_cell.length_b   1.000
_cell.length_c   1.000
_cell.angle_alpha   90.00
_cell.angle_beta   90.00
_cell.angle_gamma   90.00
#
_symmetry.space_group_name_H-M   'P 1'
#
loop_
_entity.id
_entity.type
_entity.pdbx_description
1 polymer ?
#
loop_
_entity_poly.entity_id
_entity_poly.type
_entity_poly.pdbx_seq_one_letter_code
_entity_poly.pdbx_strand_id
1 'polypeptide(L)'
;MVRGFRAFSRGLQEFYAGPYRKTFAVARRDEDDHFMLVVLAESLGVPDPAAYYTAELLPAVYDDFHDWHQRAGMERSPLDHISCC
;
A
#
# COMPACT_ATOMS: atom_id res chain seq x y z
N MET A 1 -8.71 36.55 -4.50
CA MET A 1 -7.31 36.41 -4.04
C MET A 1 -6.86 34.96 -3.84
N VAL A 2 -7.68 34.07 -3.25
CA VAL A 2 -7.29 32.67 -2.91
C VAL A 2 -6.95 31.76 -4.12
N ARG A 3 -7.55 31.98 -5.30
CA ARG A 3 -7.32 31.12 -6.48
C ARG A 3 -5.89 31.22 -7.03
N GLY A 4 -5.31 32.42 -7.09
CA GLY A 4 -3.95 32.63 -7.59
C GLY A 4 -2.88 31.97 -6.71
N PHE A 5 -3.05 32.05 -5.39
CA PHE A 5 -2.14 31.43 -4.42
C PHE A 5 -2.13 29.90 -4.53
N ARG A 6 -3.31 29.27 -4.71
CA ARG A 6 -3.41 27.81 -4.93
C ARG A 6 -2.77 27.36 -6.24
N ALA A 7 -2.90 28.15 -7.31
CA ALA A 7 -2.26 27.84 -8.59
C ALA A 7 -0.73 27.94 -8.49
N PHE A 8 -0.24 29.00 -7.83
CA PHE A 8 1.18 29.19 -7.58
C PHE A 8 1.79 28.08 -6.71
N SER A 9 1.12 27.72 -5.60
CA SER A 9 1.57 26.63 -4.73
C SER A 9 1.64 25.27 -5.46
N ARG A 10 0.69 24.99 -6.36
CA ARG A 10 0.70 23.77 -7.17
C ARG A 10 1.86 23.74 -8.16
N GLY A 11 2.15 24.88 -8.81
CA GLY A 11 3.29 25.01 -9.71
C GLY A 11 4.63 24.80 -9.00
N LEU A 12 4.78 25.32 -7.78
CA LEU A 12 5.95 25.06 -6.94
C LEU A 12 6.07 23.58 -6.57
N GLN A 13 4.96 22.95 -6.16
CA GLN A 13 4.96 21.53 -5.82
C GLN A 13 5.37 20.67 -7.03
N GLU A 14 4.90 21.00 -8.23
CA GLU A 14 5.25 20.28 -9.45
C GLU A 14 6.70 20.50 -9.88
N PHE A 15 7.23 21.71 -9.70
CA PHE A 15 8.65 22.01 -9.93
C PHE A 15 9.57 21.21 -9.00
N TYR A 16 9.21 21.10 -7.71
CA TYR A 16 10.01 20.36 -6.72
C TYR A 16 9.83 18.83 -6.83
N ALA A 17 8.59 18.36 -6.97
CA ALA A 17 8.30 16.92 -7.00
C ALA A 17 8.57 16.29 -8.38
N GLY A 18 8.51 17.08 -9.46
CA GLY A 18 8.65 16.65 -10.86
C GLY A 18 9.85 15.74 -11.12
N PRO A 19 11.07 16.12 -10.74
CA PRO A 19 12.27 15.30 -10.94
C PRO A 19 12.26 13.97 -10.17
N TYR A 20 11.58 13.93 -9.01
CA TYR A 20 11.58 12.79 -8.09
C TYR A 20 10.30 11.94 -8.14
N ARG A 21 9.41 12.18 -9.10
CA ARG A 21 8.12 11.46 -9.21
C ARG A 21 8.29 9.94 -9.21
N LYS A 22 9.32 9.44 -9.89
CA LYS A 22 9.64 8.00 -9.91
C LYS A 22 10.01 7.50 -8.52
N THR A 23 10.92 8.18 -7.83
CA THR A 23 11.35 7.82 -6.47
C THR A 23 10.18 7.85 -5.51
N PHE A 24 9.33 8.87 -5.59
CA PHE A 24 8.11 8.94 -4.78
C PHE A 24 7.13 7.80 -5.10
N ALA A 25 6.96 7.44 -6.37
CA ALA A 25 6.08 6.32 -6.74
C ALA A 25 6.59 4.98 -6.17
N VAL A 26 7.91 4.75 -6.20
CA VAL A 26 8.52 3.57 -5.58
C VAL A 26 8.32 3.60 -4.07
N ALA A 27 8.65 4.72 -3.40
CA ALA A 27 8.48 4.83 -1.95
C ALA A 27 7.03 4.64 -1.49
N ARG A 28 6.07 5.16 -2.26
CA ARG A 28 4.64 4.94 -2.01
C ARG A 28 4.26 3.46 -2.14
N ARG A 29 4.74 2.79 -3.19
CA ARG A 29 4.51 1.36 -3.37
C ARG A 29 5.13 0.52 -2.25
N ASP A 30 6.35 0.85 -1.83
CA ASP A 30 7.03 0.16 -0.74
C ASP A 30 6.26 0.33 0.59
N GLU A 31 5.71 1.53 0.83
CA GLU A 31 4.85 1.81 1.98
C GLU A 31 3.54 1.01 1.93
N ASP A 32 2.89 0.95 0.76
CA ASP A 32 1.66 0.17 0.56
C ASP A 32 1.94 -1.35 0.71
N ASP A 33 3.04 -1.85 0.16
CA ASP A 33 3.46 -3.26 0.29
C ASP A 33 3.81 -3.62 1.75
N HIS A 34 4.40 -2.68 2.50
CA HIS A 34 4.67 -2.84 3.92
C HIS A 34 3.39 -2.85 4.76
N PHE A 35 2.43 -1.99 4.42
CA PHE A 35 1.12 -2.00 5.08
C PHE A 35 0.42 -3.36 4.90
N MET A 36 0.42 -3.90 3.68
CA MET A 36 -0.11 -5.23 3.39
C MET A 36 0.58 -6.34 4.20
N LEU A 37 1.90 -6.27 4.33
CA LEU A 37 2.67 -7.23 5.15
C LEU A 37 2.23 -7.21 6.61
N VAL A 38 2.00 -6.03 7.19
CA VAL A 38 1.53 -5.92 8.58
C VAL A 38 0.10 -6.46 8.71
N VAL A 39 -0.78 -6.15 7.77
CA VAL A 39 -2.16 -6.64 7.79
C VAL A 39 -2.23 -8.17 7.72
N LEU A 40 -1.33 -8.79 6.96
CA LEU A 40 -1.30 -10.23 6.71
C LEU A 40 -0.25 -10.99 7.54
N ALA A 41 0.38 -10.33 8.52
CA ALA A 41 1.48 -10.90 9.30
C ALA A 41 1.10 -12.25 9.93
N GLU A 42 -0.07 -12.32 10.55
CA GLU A 42 -0.58 -13.54 11.19
C GLU A 42 -0.83 -14.66 10.17
N SER A 43 -1.39 -14.35 9.00
CA SER A 43 -1.59 -15.31 7.90
C SER A 43 -0.28 -15.83 7.32
N LEU A 44 0.79 -15.05 7.42
CA LEU A 44 2.15 -15.45 7.04
C LEU A 44 2.87 -16.24 8.17
N GLY A 45 2.20 -16.49 9.29
CA GLY A 45 2.75 -17.21 10.44
C GLY A 45 3.63 -16.35 11.34
N VAL A 46 3.63 -15.03 11.17
CA VAL A 46 4.32 -14.09 12.05
C VAL A 46 3.35 -13.67 13.15
N PRO A 47 3.59 -14.02 14.42
CA PRO A 47 2.66 -13.71 15.50
C PRO A 47 2.52 -12.20 15.65
N ASP A 48 1.31 -11.68 15.46
CA ASP A 48 1.01 -10.25 15.53
C ASP A 48 0.04 -9.94 16.70
N PRO A 49 0.47 -9.18 17.73
CA PRO A 49 -0.44 -8.78 18.81
C PRO A 49 -1.59 -7.89 18.32
N ALA A 50 -1.46 -7.27 17.15
CA ALA A 50 -2.50 -6.47 16.51
C ALA A 50 -3.36 -7.27 15.52
N ALA A 51 -3.13 -8.58 15.33
CA ALA A 51 -3.81 -9.41 14.33
C ALA A 51 -5.34 -9.29 14.37
N TYR A 52 -5.90 -9.20 15.58
CA TYR A 52 -7.35 -9.04 15.76
C TYR A 52 -7.87 -7.73 15.15
N TYR A 53 -7.13 -6.63 15.29
CA TYR A 53 -7.50 -5.32 14.77
C TYR A 53 -7.19 -5.20 13.28
N THR A 54 -6.07 -5.77 12.83
CA THR A 54 -5.66 -5.69 11.43
C THR A 54 -6.51 -6.57 10.52
N ALA A 55 -7.08 -7.66 11.03
CA ALA A 55 -8.05 -8.48 10.30
C ALA A 55 -9.27 -7.68 9.80
N GLU A 56 -9.69 -6.64 10.53
CA GLU A 56 -10.80 -5.77 10.10
C GLU A 56 -10.46 -4.92 8.86
N LEU A 57 -9.18 -4.77 8.55
CA LEU A 57 -8.69 -4.01 7.40
C LEU A 57 -8.67 -4.85 6.12
N LEU A 58 -8.79 -6.19 6.22
CA LEU A 58 -8.76 -7.09 5.05
C LEU A 58 -9.73 -6.68 3.93
N PRO A 59 -11.00 -6.32 4.20
CA PRO A 59 -11.92 -5.87 3.15
C PRO A 59 -11.47 -4.58 2.46
N ALA A 60 -10.77 -3.68 3.17
CA ALA A 60 -10.31 -2.41 2.61
C ALA A 60 -9.11 -2.58 1.67
N VAL A 61 -8.33 -3.64 1.86
CA VAL A 61 -7.14 -3.94 1.05
C VAL A 61 -7.35 -5.08 0.04
N TYR A 62 -8.55 -5.67 0.03
CA TYR A 62 -8.82 -6.87 -0.74
C TYR A 62 -8.66 -6.65 -2.25
N ASP A 63 -9.06 -5.49 -2.75
CA ASP A 63 -8.95 -5.15 -4.17
C ASP A 63 -7.49 -5.09 -4.64
N ASP A 64 -6.55 -4.71 -3.77
CA ASP A 64 -5.12 -4.63 -4.07
C ASP A 64 -4.37 -5.94 -3.78
N PHE A 65 -5.00 -6.90 -3.10
CA PHE A 65 -4.37 -8.12 -2.60
C PHE A 65 -3.75 -8.96 -3.72
N HIS A 66 -4.46 -9.16 -4.83
CA HIS A 66 -3.99 -9.98 -5.94
C HIS A 66 -2.67 -9.46 -6.51
N ASP A 67 -2.61 -8.16 -6.77
CA ASP A 67 -1.43 -7.54 -7.33
C ASP A 67 -0.28 -7.48 -6.31
N TRP A 68 -0.59 -7.37 -5.02
CA TRP A 68 0.41 -7.39 -3.96
C TRP A 68 1.06 -8.76 -3.79
N HIS A 69 0.28 -9.86 -3.66
CA HIS A 69 0.87 -11.17 -3.35
C HIS A 69 1.74 -11.69 -4.50
N GLN A 70 1.39 -11.36 -5.75
CA GLN A 70 2.24 -11.63 -6.91
C GLN A 70 3.57 -10.89 -6.83
N ARG A 71 3.58 -9.62 -6.41
CA ARG A 71 4.82 -8.84 -6.24
C ARG A 71 5.65 -9.32 -5.07
N ALA A 72 4.99 -9.77 -4.00
CA ALA A 72 5.64 -10.40 -2.88
C ALA A 72 6.29 -11.76 -3.27
N GLY A 73 6.03 -12.25 -4.48
CA GLY A 73 6.66 -13.46 -5.03
C GLY A 73 6.05 -14.75 -4.46
N MET A 74 4.81 -14.70 -4.00
CA MET A 74 4.12 -15.85 -3.40
C MET A 74 3.47 -16.70 -4.50
N GLU A 75 3.71 -18.01 -4.46
CA GLU A 75 3.09 -18.95 -5.41
C GLU A 75 1.59 -19.15 -5.14
N ARG A 76 1.16 -19.01 -3.88
CA ARG A 76 -0.22 -19.16 -3.44
C ARG A 76 -0.60 -18.06 -2.46
N SER A 77 -1.90 -17.76 -2.41
CA SER A 77 -2.50 -16.88 -1.42
C SER A 77 -2.11 -17.29 0.01
N PRO A 78 -1.63 -16.37 0.86
CA PRO A 78 -1.43 -16.62 2.29
C PRO A 78 -2.75 -16.73 3.08
N LEU A 79 -3.90 -16.44 2.48
CA LEU A 79 -5.20 -16.55 3.15
C LEU A 79 -5.69 -18.01 3.09
N ASP A 80 -5.86 -18.64 4.26
CA ASP A 80 -6.22 -20.07 4.37
C ASP A 80 -7.58 -20.43 3.75
N HIS A 81 -8.54 -19.53 3.83
CA HIS A 81 -9.93 -19.78 3.42
C HIS A 81 -10.33 -19.05 2.13
N ILE A 82 -9.44 -18.21 1.60
CA ILE A 82 -9.70 -17.41 0.41
C ILE A 82 -8.64 -17.74 -0.63
N SER A 83 -9.08 -18.48 -1.64
CA SER A 83 -8.28 -18.73 -2.83
C SER A 83 -8.23 -17.46 -3.66
N CYS A 84 -7.05 -16.85 -3.72
CA CYS A 84 -6.69 -15.92 -4.78
C CYS A 84 -5.81 -16.69 -5.76
N CYS A 85 -6.24 -16.69 -7.03
CA CYS A 85 -5.82 -17.58 -8.12
C CYS A 85 -6.49 -18.97 -8.11
#